data_AF-A0A947YDL2-F1
#
_entry.id   AF-A0A947YDL2-F1
#
_cell.length_a   1.000
_cell.length_b   1.000
_cell.length_c   1.000
_cell.angle_alpha   90.00
_cell.angle_beta   90.00
_cell.angle_gamma   90.00
#
_symmetry.space_group_name_H-M   'P 1'
#
loop_
_entity.id
_entity.type
_entity.pdbx_description
1 polymer ?
#
loop_
_entity_poly.entity_id
_entity_poly.type
_entity_poly.pdbx_seq_one_letter_code
_entity_poly.pdbx_strand_id
1 'polypeptide(L)'
;MLIPNHQEILNQLDQAVENDLLSIHSTSANLVVYARNTTPPHLYATSETATVPKLTFTRINPAKYRILVEEATEPYQLVFLEKFHPYWKIYLDSSITNINRYYSNTIANYPLEKVNESNHHNIFFTSSLYDTWNKPTLADSSHAPIYGLANSWKITPQNVNGQTTYQLILEFQPLKLTYLGLGASLLVLLSCLFYLVKKNK
;
A
#
# COMPACT_ATOMS: atom_id res chain seq x y z
N MET A 1 -4.36 27.92 29.67
CA MET A 1 -3.43 27.09 28.87
C MET A 1 -3.04 27.94 27.67
N LEU A 2 -1.79 28.42 27.61
CA LEU A 2 -1.34 29.35 26.58
C LEU A 2 -0.94 28.56 25.33
N ILE A 3 -1.47 28.95 24.18
CA ILE A 3 -1.10 28.37 22.88
C ILE A 3 0.29 28.95 22.52
N PRO A 4 1.31 28.11 22.28
CA PRO A 4 2.63 28.60 21.92
C PRO A 4 2.57 29.40 20.62
N ASN A 5 3.34 30.48 20.56
CA ASN A 5 3.36 31.34 19.38
C ASN A 5 4.15 30.68 18.23
N HIS A 6 3.95 31.19 17.00
CA HIS A 6 4.57 30.62 15.80
C HIS A 6 6.10 30.52 15.89
N GLN A 7 6.78 31.49 16.49
CA GLN A 7 8.24 31.48 16.64
C GLN A 7 8.71 30.42 17.65
N GLU A 8 7.92 30.20 18.69
CA GLU A 8 8.18 29.20 19.71
C GLU A 8 8.00 27.77 19.16
N ILE A 9 7.03 27.59 18.27
CA ILE A 9 6.86 26.34 17.50
C ILE A 9 8.06 26.11 16.57
N LEU A 10 8.52 27.14 15.85
CA LEU A 10 9.68 27.02 14.96
C LEU A 10 10.97 26.71 15.72
N ASN A 11 11.21 27.35 16.85
CA ASN A 11 12.41 27.09 17.65
C ASN A 11 12.38 25.68 18.26
N GLN A 12 11.20 25.17 18.65
CA GLN A 12 11.05 23.77 19.09
C GLN A 12 11.25 22.79 17.93
N LEU A 13 10.85 23.14 16.70
CA LEU A 13 11.11 22.39 15.48
C LEU A 13 12.61 22.32 15.17
N ASP A 14 13.31 23.44 15.20
CA ASP A 14 14.75 23.51 14.90
C ASP A 14 15.57 22.72 15.94
N GLN A 15 15.20 22.83 17.23
CA GLN A 15 15.86 22.10 18.31
C GLN A 15 15.55 20.58 18.27
N ALA A 16 14.38 20.17 17.76
CA ALA A 16 14.03 18.76 17.56
C ALA A 16 14.72 18.15 16.32
N VAL A 17 14.89 18.94 15.25
CA VAL A 17 15.63 18.56 14.03
C VAL A 17 17.11 18.33 14.33
N GLU A 18 17.72 19.14 15.21
CA GLU A 18 19.14 19.02 15.57
C GLU A 18 19.45 17.76 16.41
N ASN A 19 18.46 17.17 17.07
CA ASN A 19 18.64 16.04 18.00
C ASN A 19 18.22 14.67 17.44
N ASP A 20 17.91 14.57 16.14
CA ASP A 20 17.53 13.32 15.45
C ASP A 20 16.36 12.54 16.12
N LEU A 21 15.60 13.23 16.99
CA LEU A 21 14.59 12.67 17.87
C LEU A 21 13.35 13.59 17.89
N LEU A 22 12.36 13.27 17.05
CA LEU A 22 10.97 12.90 17.44
C LEU A 22 9.95 13.23 16.33
N SER A 23 9.06 12.27 16.08
CA SER A 23 7.75 12.50 15.48
C SER A 23 6.91 13.38 16.42
N ILE A 24 6.56 14.59 15.99
CA ILE A 24 5.63 15.45 16.72
C ILE A 24 4.21 14.95 16.43
N HIS A 25 3.56 14.32 17.41
CA HIS A 25 2.12 14.07 17.38
C HIS A 25 1.38 15.35 17.81
N SER A 26 0.99 16.19 16.84
CA SER A 26 0.10 17.32 17.08
C SER A 26 -1.35 16.84 17.21
N THR A 27 -1.95 17.04 18.39
CA THR A 27 -3.31 16.61 18.77
C THR A 27 -4.45 17.41 18.12
N SER A 28 -4.24 18.09 17.00
CA SER A 28 -5.36 18.75 16.29
C SER A 28 -5.30 18.73 14.76
N ALA A 29 -4.25 18.15 14.18
CA ALA A 29 -4.24 17.72 12.80
C ALA A 29 -3.15 16.65 12.72
N ASN A 30 -3.54 15.42 12.40
CA ASN A 30 -2.63 14.32 12.09
C ASN A 30 -1.75 14.74 10.91
N LEU A 31 -0.69 15.53 11.14
CA LEU A 31 0.38 15.86 10.22
C LEU A 31 1.64 15.29 10.85
N VAL A 32 1.96 14.05 10.50
CA VAL A 32 3.29 13.51 10.76
C VAL A 32 4.22 14.20 9.76
N VAL A 33 4.72 15.37 10.12
CA VAL A 33 5.84 15.98 9.41
C VAL A 33 7.03 15.08 9.65
N TYR A 34 7.50 14.40 8.60
CA TYR A 34 8.78 13.71 8.64
C TYR A 34 9.89 14.77 8.68
N ALA A 35 10.14 15.32 9.87
CA ALA A 35 11.36 16.06 10.17
C ALA A 35 12.50 15.05 10.41
N ARG A 36 12.78 14.20 9.42
CA ARG A 36 13.87 13.21 9.48
C ARG A 36 14.67 13.24 8.18
N ASN A 37 15.96 12.95 8.29
CA ASN A 37 16.85 12.68 7.16
C ASN A 37 16.60 11.29 6.52
N THR A 38 15.49 10.62 6.84
CA THR A 38 15.16 9.29 6.33
C THR A 38 13.93 9.33 5.44
N THR A 39 14.01 8.64 4.31
CA THR A 39 12.85 8.46 3.43
C THR A 39 11.80 7.61 4.14
N PRO A 40 10.55 8.07 4.25
CA PRO A 40 9.50 7.29 4.88
C PRO A 40 9.25 5.98 4.13
N PRO A 41 8.73 4.94 4.81
CA PRO A 41 8.28 3.75 4.12
C PRO A 41 7.17 4.12 3.13
N HIS A 42 7.19 3.48 1.96
CA HIS A 42 6.18 3.73 0.92
C HIS A 42 4.76 3.39 1.39
N LEU A 43 4.64 2.50 2.38
CA LEU A 43 3.39 2.07 2.96
C LEU A 43 3.52 1.95 4.48
N TYR A 44 2.58 2.52 5.23
CA TYR A 44 2.59 2.48 6.70
C TYR A 44 1.17 2.51 7.27
N ALA A 45 1.05 2.21 8.56
CA ALA A 45 -0.19 2.34 9.31
C ALA A 45 -0.09 3.49 10.31
N THR A 46 -1.22 4.14 10.56
CA THR A 46 -1.40 5.07 11.68
C THR A 46 -2.68 4.69 12.42
N SER A 47 -2.76 4.99 13.70
CA SER A 47 -3.98 4.77 14.49
C SER A 47 -4.22 5.97 15.39
N GLU A 48 -5.49 6.25 15.66
CA GLU A 48 -5.89 7.18 16.73
C GLU A 48 -5.75 6.52 18.11
N THR A 49 -5.60 5.19 18.15
CA THR A 49 -5.33 4.42 19.36
C THR A 49 -3.82 4.18 19.56
N ALA A 50 -3.43 3.75 20.75
CA ALA A 50 -2.02 3.47 21.07
C ALA A 50 -1.43 2.26 20.31
N THR A 51 -2.26 1.43 19.67
CA THR A 51 -1.83 0.20 19.00
C THR A 51 -1.85 0.35 17.49
N VAL A 52 -0.66 0.37 16.88
CA VAL A 52 -0.46 0.32 15.43
C VAL A 52 -0.03 -1.10 15.04
N PRO A 53 -0.62 -1.71 13.99
CA PRO A 53 -0.24 -3.03 13.54
C PRO A 53 1.16 -3.04 12.94
N LYS A 54 1.81 -4.19 13.00
CA LYS A 54 3.07 -4.42 12.31
C LYS A 54 2.78 -4.75 10.85
N LEU A 55 3.48 -4.08 9.94
CA LEU A 55 3.33 -4.29 8.50
C LEU A 55 4.60 -4.90 7.93
N THR A 56 4.43 -5.86 7.03
CA THR A 56 5.49 -6.29 6.12
C THR A 56 4.95 -6.23 4.70
N PHE A 57 5.54 -5.45 3.81
CA PHE A 57 5.07 -5.34 2.44
C PHE A 57 6.13 -5.75 1.41
N THR A 58 5.67 -6.17 0.24
CA THR A 58 6.51 -6.36 -0.95
C THR A 58 5.80 -5.79 -2.17
N ARG A 59 6.57 -5.15 -3.04
CA ARG A 59 6.12 -4.78 -4.38
C ARG A 59 6.17 -6.00 -5.30
N ILE A 60 5.03 -6.31 -5.94
CA ILE A 60 4.93 -7.38 -6.94
C ILE A 60 5.21 -6.86 -8.35
N ASN A 61 4.74 -5.64 -8.61
CA ASN A 61 5.05 -4.80 -9.76
C ASN A 61 4.63 -3.35 -9.42
N PRO A 62 4.87 -2.35 -10.28
CA PRO A 62 4.50 -0.95 -9.98
C PRO A 62 3.01 -0.71 -9.68
N ALA A 63 2.12 -1.62 -10.11
CA ALA A 63 0.68 -1.52 -9.92
C ALA A 63 0.13 -2.46 -8.85
N LYS A 64 0.99 -3.22 -8.14
CA LYS A 64 0.55 -4.26 -7.22
C LYS A 64 1.52 -4.50 -6.08
N TYR A 65 0.97 -4.48 -4.87
CA TYR A 65 1.67 -4.71 -3.62
C TYR A 65 0.95 -5.77 -2.81
N ARG A 66 1.72 -6.53 -2.03
CA ARG A 66 1.21 -7.45 -1.02
C ARG A 66 1.66 -6.97 0.34
N ILE A 67 0.75 -6.99 1.30
CA ILE A 67 0.95 -6.44 2.63
C ILE A 67 0.51 -7.51 3.64
N LEU A 68 1.44 -8.00 4.44
CA LEU A 68 1.17 -8.78 5.63
C LEU A 68 0.91 -7.80 6.77
N VAL A 69 -0.25 -7.92 7.38
CA VAL A 69 -0.65 -7.17 8.56
C VAL A 69 -0.63 -8.13 9.73
N GLU A 70 0.04 -7.75 10.82
CA GLU A 70 0.14 -8.52 12.06
C GLU A 70 -0.27 -7.65 13.25
N GLU A 71 -0.82 -8.27 14.29
CA GLU A 71 -1.21 -7.58 15.55
C GLU A 71 -2.25 -6.48 15.36
N ALA A 72 -3.11 -6.57 14.33
CA ALA A 72 -4.18 -5.61 14.08
C ALA A 72 -5.40 -5.87 14.98
N THR A 73 -5.36 -5.39 16.21
CA THR A 73 -6.47 -5.51 17.17
C THR A 73 -7.47 -4.35 17.11
N GLU A 74 -7.02 -3.18 16.69
CA GLU A 74 -7.79 -1.94 16.65
C GLU A 74 -7.92 -1.38 15.22
N PRO A 75 -8.90 -0.50 14.95
CA PRO A 75 -8.97 0.22 13.68
C PRO A 75 -7.71 1.03 13.40
N TYR A 76 -7.26 1.05 12.15
CA TYR A 76 -6.09 1.82 11.73
C TYR A 76 -6.29 2.41 10.33
N GLN A 77 -5.56 3.48 10.04
CA GLN A 77 -5.46 4.05 8.71
C GLN A 77 -4.23 3.47 8.01
N LEU A 78 -4.45 2.75 6.90
CA LEU A 78 -3.40 2.36 5.99
C LEU A 78 -3.10 3.53 5.06
N VAL A 79 -1.83 3.94 4.97
CA VAL A 79 -1.37 5.02 4.10
C VAL A 79 -0.41 4.46 3.06
N PHE A 80 -0.60 4.89 1.82
CA PHE A 80 0.23 4.53 0.67
C PHE A 80 0.69 5.80 -0.04
N LEU A 81 2.00 6.07 0.02
CA LEU A 81 2.63 7.32 -0.44
C LEU A 81 2.80 7.43 -1.97
N GLU A 82 1.92 6.80 -2.74
CA GLU A 82 1.71 7.15 -4.14
C GLU A 82 0.70 8.30 -4.26
N LYS A 83 0.77 9.01 -5.39
CA LYS A 83 -0.25 10.01 -5.76
C LYS A 83 -1.64 9.38 -5.66
N PHE A 84 -2.55 10.11 -5.01
CA PHE A 84 -3.93 9.70 -4.83
C PHE A 84 -4.58 9.38 -6.18
N HIS A 85 -5.22 8.22 -6.26
CA HIS A 85 -6.03 7.86 -7.41
C HIS A 85 -7.17 6.93 -6.99
N PRO A 86 -8.44 7.18 -7.40
CA PRO A 86 -9.61 6.38 -7.01
C PRO A 86 -9.61 4.92 -7.51
N TYR A 87 -8.59 4.50 -8.26
CA TYR A 87 -8.50 3.17 -8.83
C TYR A 87 -7.44 2.29 -8.16
N TRP A 88 -6.72 2.82 -7.18
CA TRP A 88 -6.06 1.99 -6.19
C TRP A 88 -7.13 1.34 -5.32
N LYS A 89 -7.09 0.01 -5.21
CA LYS A 89 -8.05 -0.77 -4.43
C LYS A 89 -7.32 -1.77 -3.55
N ILE A 90 -7.90 -2.03 -2.38
CA ILE A 90 -7.44 -3.07 -1.45
C ILE A 90 -8.36 -4.28 -1.58
N TYR A 91 -7.79 -5.47 -1.46
CA TYR A 91 -8.51 -6.73 -1.40
C TYR A 91 -7.98 -7.56 -0.24
N LEU A 92 -8.87 -8.25 0.47
CA LEU A 92 -8.46 -9.26 1.44
C LEU A 92 -7.97 -10.51 0.71
N ASP A 93 -6.80 -11.00 1.08
CA ASP A 93 -6.30 -12.29 0.61
C ASP A 93 -6.44 -13.35 1.70
N SER A 94 -7.43 -14.22 1.52
CA SER A 94 -7.69 -15.33 2.42
C SER A 94 -6.61 -16.44 2.37
N SER A 95 -5.62 -16.35 1.45
CA SER A 95 -4.57 -17.36 1.29
C SER A 95 -3.33 -17.08 2.16
N ILE A 96 -3.39 -17.50 3.43
CA ILE A 96 -2.23 -17.44 4.35
C ILE A 96 -1.09 -18.40 3.90
N THR A 97 -1.39 -19.38 3.04
CA THR A 97 -0.46 -20.44 2.62
C THR A 97 0.75 -19.97 1.80
N ASN A 98 0.80 -18.71 1.36
CA ASN A 98 1.87 -18.18 0.51
C ASN A 98 2.77 -17.12 1.19
N ILE A 99 2.75 -16.98 2.52
CA ILE A 99 3.59 -15.99 3.23
C ILE A 99 5.07 -16.11 2.80
N ASN A 100 5.63 -17.32 2.88
CA ASN A 100 7.05 -17.54 2.56
C ASN A 100 7.42 -17.26 1.09
N ARG A 101 6.44 -17.26 0.18
CA ARG A 101 6.68 -16.96 -1.25
C ARG A 101 6.97 -15.48 -1.49
N TYR A 102 6.32 -14.61 -0.73
CA TYR A 102 6.33 -13.15 -0.97
C TYR A 102 7.16 -12.39 0.06
N TYR A 103 7.20 -12.87 1.31
CA TYR A 103 7.90 -12.22 2.40
C TYR A 103 9.17 -13.02 2.71
N SER A 104 10.18 -12.85 1.85
CA SER A 104 11.53 -13.36 2.09
C SER A 104 12.51 -12.21 2.15
N ASN A 105 13.44 -12.27 3.10
CA ASN A 105 14.52 -11.30 3.35
C ASN A 105 14.06 -9.82 3.38
N THR A 106 14.06 -9.23 4.57
CA THR A 106 13.82 -7.80 4.75
C THR A 106 14.93 -6.98 4.09
N ILE A 107 14.58 -6.08 3.17
CA ILE A 107 15.50 -5.17 2.48
C ILE A 107 15.53 -3.76 3.08
N ALA A 108 14.45 -3.36 3.77
CA ALA A 108 14.41 -2.15 4.56
C ALA A 108 13.56 -2.37 5.82
N ASN A 109 13.98 -1.76 6.93
CA ASN A 109 13.28 -1.84 8.21
C ASN A 109 13.04 -0.42 8.71
N TYR A 110 11.81 -0.16 9.12
CA TYR A 110 11.33 1.11 9.65
C TYR A 110 10.76 0.85 11.05
N PRO A 111 11.62 0.83 12.10
CA PRO A 111 11.21 0.40 13.44
C PRO A 111 10.13 1.30 14.06
N LEU A 112 10.17 2.60 13.76
CA LEU A 112 9.26 3.59 14.33
C LEU A 112 7.83 3.44 13.80
N GLU A 113 7.69 3.10 12.53
CA GLU A 113 6.41 2.82 11.88
C GLU A 113 5.97 1.36 12.03
N LYS A 114 6.82 0.50 12.62
CA LYS A 114 6.66 -0.97 12.65
C LYS A 114 6.47 -1.58 11.25
N VAL A 115 7.23 -1.08 10.27
CA VAL A 115 7.15 -1.53 8.87
C VAL A 115 8.43 -2.24 8.45
N ASN A 116 8.27 -3.37 7.77
CA ASN A 116 9.34 -4.03 7.04
C ASN A 116 9.03 -4.04 5.54
N GLU A 117 10.03 -3.76 4.71
CA GLU A 117 9.98 -3.95 3.27
C GLU A 117 10.72 -5.25 2.94
N SER A 118 10.03 -6.19 2.30
CA SER A 118 10.61 -7.44 1.80
C SER A 118 11.08 -7.29 0.36
N ASN A 119 11.91 -8.22 -0.09
CA ASN A 119 12.38 -8.25 -1.47
C ASN A 119 11.27 -8.02 -2.50
N HIS A 120 11.56 -7.17 -3.47
CA HIS A 120 10.65 -6.87 -4.56
C HIS A 120 10.63 -7.98 -5.59
N HIS A 121 9.43 -8.28 -6.06
CA HIS A 121 9.22 -9.08 -7.24
C HIS A 121 8.99 -8.13 -8.42
N ASN A 122 9.48 -8.48 -9.61
CA ASN A 122 9.20 -7.77 -10.86
C ASN A 122 8.52 -8.76 -11.80
N ILE A 123 7.29 -9.12 -11.45
CA ILE A 123 6.58 -10.21 -12.11
C ILE A 123 5.47 -9.63 -12.98
N PHE A 124 5.67 -9.70 -14.31
CA PHE A 124 4.75 -9.14 -15.31
C PHE A 124 3.73 -10.15 -15.86
N PHE A 125 4.02 -11.45 -15.86
CA PHE A 125 3.15 -12.50 -16.40
C PHE A 125 3.11 -13.71 -15.47
N THR A 126 2.25 -13.67 -14.46
CA THR A 126 1.99 -14.84 -13.58
C THR A 126 0.52 -14.94 -13.21
N SER A 127 0.18 -16.06 -12.56
CA SER A 127 -1.12 -16.27 -11.94
C SER A 127 -1.54 -15.14 -10.99
N SER A 128 -0.59 -14.40 -10.40
CA SER A 128 -0.91 -13.32 -9.47
C SER A 128 -1.67 -12.15 -10.10
N LEU A 129 -1.64 -12.00 -11.44
CA LEU A 129 -2.44 -10.99 -12.15
C LEU A 129 -3.95 -11.17 -11.95
N TYR A 130 -4.40 -12.41 -11.75
CA TYR A 130 -5.82 -12.74 -11.64
C TYR A 130 -6.29 -12.87 -10.18
N ASP A 131 -5.40 -12.64 -9.20
CA ASP A 131 -5.69 -12.81 -7.76
C ASP A 131 -6.92 -12.03 -7.28
N THR A 132 -7.25 -10.92 -7.95
CA THR A 132 -8.25 -9.93 -7.54
C THR A 132 -9.43 -9.81 -8.51
N TRP A 133 -9.51 -10.65 -9.56
CA TRP A 133 -10.50 -10.49 -10.63
C TRP A 133 -11.95 -10.60 -10.13
N ASN A 134 -12.22 -11.55 -9.24
CA ASN A 134 -13.54 -11.80 -8.65
C ASN A 134 -13.58 -11.53 -7.13
N LYS A 135 -12.66 -10.71 -6.61
CA LYS A 135 -12.62 -10.39 -5.17
C LYS A 135 -13.33 -9.05 -4.92
N PRO A 136 -14.17 -8.95 -3.86
CA PRO A 136 -14.71 -7.66 -3.46
C PRO A 136 -13.59 -6.75 -2.94
N THR A 137 -13.73 -5.46 -3.19
CA THR A 137 -12.82 -4.45 -2.65
C THR A 137 -13.06 -4.29 -1.15
N LEU A 138 -11.99 -4.17 -0.38
CA LEU A 138 -12.01 -3.96 1.05
C LEU A 138 -11.88 -2.46 1.37
N ALA A 139 -12.72 -1.97 2.29
CA ALA A 139 -12.70 -0.60 2.79
C ALA A 139 -12.81 0.50 1.70
N ASP A 140 -13.51 0.24 0.59
CA ASP A 140 -13.58 1.20 -0.52
C ASP A 140 -14.30 2.50 -0.15
N SER A 141 -15.27 2.43 0.76
CA SER A 141 -16.00 3.59 1.28
C SER A 141 -15.15 4.53 2.14
N SER A 142 -13.99 4.09 2.62
CA SER A 142 -13.06 4.90 3.41
C SER A 142 -11.83 5.33 2.61
N HIS A 143 -11.78 5.03 1.31
CA HIS A 143 -10.69 5.46 0.44
C HIS A 143 -10.72 6.97 0.26
N ALA A 144 -9.70 7.65 0.78
CA ALA A 144 -9.62 9.11 0.71
C ALA A 144 -8.16 9.57 0.58
N PRO A 145 -7.93 10.75 -0.01
CA PRO A 145 -6.60 11.35 0.00
C PRO A 145 -6.24 11.77 1.43
N ILE A 146 -5.06 11.38 1.90
CA ILE A 146 -4.47 11.95 3.11
C ILE A 146 -3.54 13.09 2.72
N TYR A 147 -3.65 14.22 3.42
CA TYR A 147 -2.94 15.47 3.09
C TYR A 147 -3.19 16.01 1.67
N GLY A 148 -4.27 15.59 1.03
CA GLY A 148 -4.57 15.95 -0.36
C GLY A 148 -3.65 15.30 -1.41
N LEU A 149 -2.72 14.42 -1.01
CA LEU A 149 -1.68 13.89 -1.89
C LEU A 149 -1.66 12.36 -1.97
N ALA A 150 -1.68 11.67 -0.83
CA ALA A 150 -1.41 10.23 -0.76
C ALA A 150 -2.70 9.41 -0.61
N ASN A 151 -2.65 8.12 -0.96
CA ASN A 151 -3.81 7.24 -0.80
C ASN A 151 -3.93 6.78 0.65
N SER A 152 -5.17 6.65 1.14
CA SER A 152 -5.40 6.11 2.47
C SER A 152 -6.74 5.38 2.61
N TRP A 153 -6.79 4.38 3.50
CA TRP A 153 -7.98 3.59 3.81
C TRP A 153 -8.08 3.35 5.31
N LYS A 154 -9.29 3.51 5.86
CA LYS A 154 -9.60 3.10 7.24
C LYS A 154 -9.97 1.63 7.26
N ILE A 155 -9.14 0.82 7.91
CA ILE A 155 -9.33 -0.62 8.08
C ILE A 155 -9.82 -0.88 9.50
N THR A 156 -10.93 -1.60 9.63
CA THR A 156 -11.47 -2.02 10.93
C THR A 156 -11.45 -3.54 11.07
N PRO A 157 -11.48 -4.08 12.31
CA PRO A 157 -11.57 -5.53 12.51
C PRO A 157 -12.74 -6.18 11.75
N GLN A 158 -13.86 -5.47 11.57
CA GLN A 158 -15.02 -5.97 10.83
C GLN A 158 -14.73 -6.16 9.32
N ASN A 159 -13.86 -5.35 8.72
CA ASN A 159 -13.49 -5.51 7.31
C ASN A 159 -12.73 -6.82 7.05
N VAL A 160 -12.10 -7.37 8.08
CA VAL A 160 -11.21 -8.53 8.00
C VAL A 160 -11.72 -9.71 8.84
N ASN A 161 -13.03 -9.74 9.13
CA ASN A 161 -13.69 -10.81 9.90
C ASN A 161 -13.07 -11.05 11.29
N GLY A 162 -12.56 -9.99 11.93
CA GLY A 162 -11.94 -10.05 13.25
C GLY A 162 -10.53 -10.66 13.28
N GLN A 163 -9.93 -10.96 12.13
CA GLN A 163 -8.56 -11.48 12.07
C GLN A 163 -7.56 -10.40 12.50
N THR A 164 -6.59 -10.78 13.34
CA THR A 164 -5.48 -9.90 13.76
C THR A 164 -4.26 -10.02 12.87
N THR A 165 -4.14 -11.12 12.14
CA THR A 165 -3.10 -11.37 11.14
C THR A 165 -3.71 -11.80 9.82
N TYR A 166 -3.42 -11.05 8.75
CA TYR A 166 -4.01 -11.27 7.43
C TYR A 166 -3.16 -10.65 6.33
N GLN A 167 -3.48 -10.97 5.08
CA GLN A 167 -2.83 -10.37 3.93
C GLN A 167 -3.79 -9.47 3.16
N LEU A 168 -3.28 -8.31 2.76
CA LEU A 168 -3.93 -7.40 1.84
C LEU A 168 -3.21 -7.39 0.51
N ILE A 169 -3.98 -7.27 -0.57
CA ILE A 169 -3.48 -6.98 -1.90
C ILE A 169 -3.89 -5.56 -2.24
N LEU A 170 -2.92 -4.68 -2.46
CA LEU A 170 -3.14 -3.33 -2.94
C LEU A 170 -2.84 -3.31 -4.44
N GLU A 171 -3.80 -2.92 -5.27
CA GLU A 171 -3.69 -3.02 -6.73
C GLU A 171 -4.34 -1.84 -7.46
N PHE A 172 -3.66 -1.38 -8.51
CA PHE A 172 -4.16 -0.37 -9.43
C PHE A 172 -4.96 -1.01 -10.56
N GLN A 173 -6.29 -0.86 -10.52
CA GLN A 173 -7.21 -1.57 -11.42
C GLN A 173 -7.02 -1.34 -12.93
N PRO A 174 -6.67 -0.14 -13.44
CA PRO A 174 -6.60 0.13 -14.88
C PRO A 174 -5.64 -0.79 -15.61
N LEU A 175 -4.62 -1.30 -14.93
CA LEU A 175 -3.66 -2.23 -15.52
C LEU A 175 -4.35 -3.51 -16.04
N LYS A 176 -5.46 -3.95 -15.43
CA LYS A 176 -6.25 -5.11 -15.91
C LYS A 176 -6.80 -4.90 -17.32
N LEU A 177 -7.26 -3.69 -17.62
CA LEU A 177 -7.80 -3.34 -18.94
C LEU A 177 -6.71 -3.35 -20.00
N THR A 178 -5.50 -2.91 -19.66
CA THR A 178 -4.33 -2.98 -20.56
C THR A 178 -4.02 -4.43 -20.94
N TYR A 179 -4.04 -5.36 -19.99
CA TYR A 179 -3.80 -6.78 -20.28
C TYR A 179 -4.88 -7.41 -21.16
N LEU A 180 -6.15 -7.06 -20.96
CA LEU A 180 -7.23 -7.49 -21.85
C LEU A 180 -7.03 -6.98 -23.28
N GLY A 181 -6.68 -5.70 -23.43
CA GLY A 181 -6.42 -5.10 -24.74
C GLY A 181 -5.23 -5.75 -25.47
N LEU A 182 -4.15 -6.05 -24.75
CA LEU A 182 -3.00 -6.80 -25.28
C LEU A 182 -3.41 -8.20 -25.75
N GLY A 183 -4.20 -8.92 -24.96
CA GLY A 183 -4.72 -10.24 -25.33
C GLY A 183 -5.57 -10.20 -26.59
N ALA A 184 -6.53 -9.28 -26.67
CA ALA A 184 -7.37 -9.11 -27.85
C ALA A 184 -6.55 -8.76 -29.10
N SER A 185 -5.58 -7.86 -28.97
CA SER A 185 -4.69 -7.45 -30.08
C SER A 185 -3.85 -8.63 -30.58
N LEU A 186 -3.33 -9.45 -29.67
CA LEU A 186 -2.56 -10.65 -30.03
C LEU A 186 -3.44 -11.66 -30.77
N LEU A 187 -4.68 -11.88 -30.33
CA LEU A 187 -5.62 -12.79 -31.01
C LEU A 187 -5.95 -12.32 -32.43
N VAL A 188 -6.17 -11.02 -32.62
CA VAL A 188 -6.38 -10.44 -33.96
C VAL A 188 -5.15 -10.64 -34.83
N LEU A 189 -3.96 -10.32 -34.32
CA LEU A 189 -2.70 -10.49 -35.04
C LEU A 189 -2.49 -11.95 -35.47
N LEU A 190 -2.70 -12.91 -34.57
CA LEU A 190 -2.59 -14.34 -34.87
C LEU A 190 -3.60 -14.79 -35.91
N SER A 191 -4.82 -14.26 -35.86
CA SER A 191 -5.86 -14.54 -36.87
C SER A 191 -5.48 -14.01 -38.25
N CYS A 192 -4.91 -12.80 -38.32
CA CYS A 192 -4.40 -12.23 -39.57
C CYS A 192 -3.23 -13.05 -40.13
N LEU A 193 -2.27 -13.44 -39.30
CA LEU A 193 -1.14 -14.27 -39.72
C LEU A 193 -1.60 -15.64 -40.22
N PHE A 194 -2.53 -16.28 -39.50
CA PHE A 194 -3.12 -17.54 -39.92
C PHE A 194 -3.82 -17.43 -41.28
N TYR A 195 -4.59 -16.36 -41.50
CA TYR A 195 -5.23 -16.08 -42.78
C TYR A 195 -4.21 -15.91 -43.92
N LEU A 196 -3.13 -15.15 -43.69
CA LEU A 196 -2.07 -14.94 -44.68
C LEU A 196 -1.33 -16.24 -45.04
N VAL A 197 -1.01 -17.07 -44.05
CA VAL A 197 -0.36 -18.38 -44.28
C VAL A 197 -1.27 -19.31 -45.07
N LYS A 198 -2.58 -19.30 -44.80
CA LYS A 198 -3.56 -20.10 -45.57
C LYS A 198 -3.74 -19.59 -47.00
N LYS A 199 -3.69 -18.28 -47.23
CA LYS A 199 -3.84 -17.68 -48.57
C LYS A 199 -2.62 -17.93 -49.47
N ASN A 200 -1.43 -17.98 -48.89
CA ASN A 200 -0.18 -18.18 -49.62
C ASN A 200 0.17 -19.67 -49.87
N LYS A 201 -0.71 -20.60 -49.48
CA LYS A 201 -0.67 -22.02 -49.83
C LYS A 201 -1.74 -22.31 -50.86
#